data_AF-A0AAW2UTV5-F1
#
_entry.id   AF-A0AAW2UTV5-F1
#
_cell.length_a   1.000
_cell.length_b   1.000
_cell.length_c   1.000
_cell.angle_alpha   90.00
_cell.angle_beta   90.00
_cell.angle_gamma   90.00
#
_symmetry.space_group_name_H-M   'P 1'
#
loop_
_entity.id
_entity.type
_entity.pdbx_description
1 polymer ?
#
loop_
_entity_poly.entity_id
_entity_poly.type
_entity_poly.pdbx_seq_one_letter_code
_entity_poly.pdbx_strand_id
1 'polypeptide(L)'
;MCAEEVPEETGTPAKVQPAEELLNIEIILGHPDKTTRIGSQMSEETKKEVVQCLQRNVDIFAWTPKDLEGIDPKVITHHINIDPSIKPVKQKKRHFGPEKDKIIQVEVDKLMEAGHIEEIEFPEWLSNVILVPKPGGKWRMCIDFRDLNKACPKDFYPLPRIDQLVDSTSECKLLSMMDASQRYHQIMLAPEDCKKVSFITSAGTFCYVPMLFGLKNTGTTYQRLVDKIFRPQIGRNVGVYVDDMLVKSKRVGDHVADLEETLSSLRKYRLKLNPSKCAFGVRGGRFLGLMVTQRGIEANPSRLKPF
;
A
#
# COMPACT_ATOMS: atom_id res chain seq x y z
N MET A 1 29.12 -25.73 -1.03
CA MET A 1 27.97 -26.66 -0.96
C MET A 1 26.73 -25.79 -0.92
N CYS A 2 25.97 -25.87 -2.02
CA CYS A 2 24.65 -25.32 -2.33
C CYS A 2 24.28 -23.99 -1.65
N ALA A 3 24.65 -22.88 -2.32
CA ALA A 3 23.91 -21.64 -2.20
C ALA A 3 22.57 -21.86 -2.92
N GLU A 4 21.48 -21.99 -2.17
CA GLU A 4 20.16 -21.74 -2.73
C GLU A 4 20.05 -20.24 -2.96
N GLU A 5 20.18 -19.84 -4.23
CA GLU A 5 19.77 -18.55 -4.73
C GLU A 5 18.30 -18.33 -4.35
N VAL A 6 18.08 -17.50 -3.33
CA VAL A 6 16.76 -16.94 -3.07
C VAL A 6 16.40 -16.16 -4.34
N PRO A 7 15.32 -16.53 -5.06
CA PRO A 7 14.95 -15.82 -6.26
C PRO A 7 14.74 -14.37 -5.90
N GLU A 8 15.51 -13.52 -6.57
CA GLU A 8 15.25 -12.10 -6.67
C GLU A 8 13.77 -11.97 -7.07
N GLU A 9 12.92 -11.41 -6.20
CA GLU A 9 11.54 -11.05 -6.54
C GLU A 9 11.61 -9.90 -7.56
N THR A 10 11.97 -10.26 -8.80
CA THR A 10 11.95 -9.41 -9.96
C THR A 10 10.50 -9.15 -10.32
N GLY A 11 10.07 -7.93 -10.06
CA GLY A 11 8.80 -7.39 -10.50
C GLY A 11 7.78 -7.37 -9.38
N THR A 12 7.70 -6.23 -8.70
CA THR A 12 6.44 -5.82 -8.09
C THR A 12 5.35 -5.99 -9.15
N PRO A 13 4.24 -6.72 -8.90
CA PRO A 13 3.14 -6.76 -9.84
C PRO A 13 2.77 -5.31 -10.18
N ALA A 14 2.63 -5.03 -11.46
CA ALA A 14 2.29 -3.69 -11.91
C ALA A 14 0.96 -3.30 -11.23
N LYS A 15 1.01 -2.20 -10.47
CA LYS A 15 -0.10 -1.61 -9.73
C LYS A 15 -1.38 -1.59 -10.56
N VAL A 16 -2.50 -1.62 -9.83
CA VAL A 16 -3.83 -1.49 -10.40
C VAL A 16 -3.92 -0.25 -11.31
N GLN A 17 -4.35 -0.42 -12.57
CA GLN A 17 -4.44 0.65 -13.56
C GLN A 17 -5.68 0.47 -14.44
N PRO A 18 -6.51 1.49 -14.65
CA PRO A 18 -7.70 1.35 -15.49
C PRO A 18 -7.35 1.17 -16.97
N ALA A 19 -8.23 0.47 -17.69
CA ALA A 19 -8.11 0.20 -19.13
C ALA A 19 -8.69 1.32 -20.00
N GLU A 20 -9.35 2.30 -19.38
CA GLU A 20 -10.02 3.42 -20.02
C GLU A 20 -9.46 4.77 -19.56
N GLU A 21 -9.76 5.82 -20.32
CA GLU A 21 -9.46 7.20 -19.94
C GLU A 21 -10.18 7.55 -18.64
N LEU A 22 -9.50 8.33 -17.80
CA LEU A 22 -10.03 8.78 -16.53
C LEU A 22 -10.34 10.27 -16.57
N LEU A 23 -11.50 10.62 -16.04
CA LEU A 23 -11.89 12.01 -15.80
C LEU A 23 -11.49 12.39 -14.38
N ASN A 24 -10.78 13.51 -14.23
CA ASN A 24 -10.56 14.12 -12.92
C ASN A 24 -11.82 14.87 -12.50
N ILE A 25 -12.31 14.58 -11.30
CA ILE A 25 -13.48 15.22 -10.70
C ILE A 25 -13.11 15.88 -9.38
N GLU A 26 -13.74 17.00 -9.07
CA GLU A 26 -13.67 17.62 -7.75
C GLU A 26 -14.57 16.87 -6.77
N ILE A 27 -13.98 16.36 -5.69
CA ILE A 27 -14.75 15.77 -4.59
C ILE A 27 -15.20 16.85 -3.60
N ILE A 28 -14.40 17.90 -3.42
CA ILE A 28 -14.79 19.05 -2.60
C ILE A 28 -14.98 20.24 -3.54
N LEU A 29 -16.23 20.70 -3.67
CA LEU A 29 -16.59 21.80 -4.57
C LEU A 29 -15.78 23.06 -4.22
N GLY A 30 -15.15 23.66 -5.22
CA GLY A 30 -14.35 24.88 -5.05
C GLY A 30 -12.91 24.63 -4.57
N HIS A 31 -12.48 23.38 -4.45
CA HIS A 31 -11.11 22.99 -4.11
C HIS A 31 -10.48 22.17 -5.25
N PRO A 32 -9.78 22.83 -6.20
CA PRO A 32 -9.26 22.17 -7.39
C PRO A 32 -8.14 21.14 -7.09
N ASP A 33 -7.55 21.19 -5.89
CA ASP A 33 -6.56 20.23 -5.41
C ASP A 33 -7.18 18.97 -4.78
N LYS A 34 -8.50 18.97 -4.56
CA LYS A 34 -9.25 17.91 -3.87
C LYS A 34 -10.01 17.05 -4.87
N THR A 35 -9.26 16.42 -5.77
CA THR A 35 -9.78 15.66 -6.91
C THR A 35 -9.52 14.16 -6.81
N THR A 36 -10.34 13.36 -7.48
CA THR A 36 -10.06 11.96 -7.78
C THR A 36 -10.47 11.63 -9.21
N ARG A 37 -10.35 10.36 -9.60
CA ARG A 37 -10.49 9.89 -10.96
C ARG A 37 -11.67 8.94 -11.10
N ILE A 38 -12.50 9.18 -12.10
CA ILE A 38 -13.60 8.28 -12.48
C ILE A 38 -13.45 7.81 -13.92
N GLY A 39 -14.06 6.67 -14.24
CA GLY A 39 -14.12 6.15 -15.60
C GLY A 39 -14.89 7.04 -16.58
N SER A 40 -14.36 7.23 -17.79
CA SER A 40 -15.00 8.05 -18.82
C SER A 40 -16.19 7.36 -19.50
N GLN A 41 -16.27 6.02 -19.44
CA GLN A 41 -17.22 5.20 -20.21
C GLN A 41 -18.53 4.83 -19.48
N MET A 42 -18.76 5.40 -18.29
CA MET A 42 -20.04 5.33 -17.57
C MET A 42 -21.10 6.20 -18.26
N SER A 43 -22.39 5.88 -18.11
CA SER A 43 -23.47 6.81 -18.46
C SER A 43 -23.44 8.03 -17.54
N GLU A 44 -24.03 9.14 -17.97
CA GLU A 44 -24.07 10.38 -17.20
C GLU A 44 -24.83 10.22 -15.87
N GLU A 45 -25.88 9.41 -15.84
CA GLU A 45 -26.61 9.09 -14.61
C GLU A 45 -25.71 8.37 -13.60
N THR A 46 -25.01 7.32 -14.03
CA THR A 46 -24.10 6.56 -13.15
C THR A 46 -22.90 7.38 -12.72
N LYS A 47 -22.33 8.21 -13.61
CA LYS A 47 -21.27 9.16 -13.24
C LYS A 47 -21.73 10.06 -12.10
N LYS A 48 -22.93 10.63 -12.23
CA LYS A 48 -23.50 11.51 -11.20
C LYS A 48 -23.67 10.81 -9.87
N GLU A 49 -24.18 9.57 -9.86
CA GLU A 49 -24.37 8.79 -8.64
C GLU A 49 -23.03 8.42 -7.97
N VAL A 50 -22.02 8.01 -8.75
CA VAL A 50 -20.67 7.72 -8.25
C VAL A 50 -20.03 8.98 -7.69
N VAL A 51 -20.09 10.11 -8.40
CA VAL A 51 -19.58 11.40 -7.92
C VAL A 51 -20.25 11.78 -6.60
N GLN A 52 -21.58 11.70 -6.52
CA GLN A 52 -22.31 12.01 -5.29
C GLN A 52 -21.95 11.06 -4.13
N CYS A 53 -21.71 9.78 -4.40
CA CYS A 53 -21.22 8.84 -3.40
C CYS A 53 -19.85 9.28 -2.87
N LEU A 54 -18.89 9.59 -3.75
CA LEU A 54 -17.55 10.03 -3.38
C LEU A 54 -17.57 11.36 -2.61
N GLN A 55 -18.40 12.31 -3.03
CA GLN A 55 -18.61 13.60 -2.36
C GLN A 55 -19.19 13.46 -0.95
N ARG A 56 -20.07 12.47 -0.73
CA ARG A 56 -20.58 12.15 0.62
C ARG A 56 -19.56 11.44 1.51
N ASN A 57 -18.48 10.91 0.93
CA ASN A 57 -17.47 10.13 1.62
C ASN A 57 -16.07 10.78 1.54
N VAL A 58 -15.97 12.11 1.44
CA VAL A 58 -14.69 12.86 1.33
C VAL A 58 -13.68 12.50 2.42
N ASP A 59 -14.17 12.17 3.61
CA ASP A 59 -13.36 11.85 4.78
C ASP A 59 -12.52 10.57 4.59
N ILE A 60 -12.88 9.67 3.68
CA ILE A 60 -12.11 8.43 3.45
C ILE A 60 -10.79 8.67 2.72
N PHE A 61 -10.59 9.84 2.12
CA PHE A 61 -9.36 10.18 1.41
C PHE A 61 -8.36 10.89 2.33
N ALA A 62 -7.08 10.57 2.15
CA ALA A 62 -5.99 11.34 2.75
C ALA A 62 -5.52 12.39 1.74
N TRP A 63 -5.76 13.66 2.05
CA TRP A 63 -5.35 14.81 1.24
C TRP A 63 -3.98 15.33 1.64
N THR A 64 -3.66 15.17 2.92
CA THR A 64 -2.39 15.54 3.55
C THR A 64 -1.91 14.40 4.45
N PRO A 65 -0.62 14.35 4.82
CA PRO A 65 -0.13 13.39 5.80
C PRO A 65 -0.85 13.47 7.16
N LYS A 66 -1.37 14.65 7.54
CA LYS A 66 -2.09 14.87 8.80
C LYS A 66 -3.45 14.16 8.86
N ASP A 67 -4.01 13.77 7.71
CA ASP A 67 -5.29 13.05 7.65
C ASP A 67 -5.12 11.55 8.00
N LEU A 68 -3.88 11.08 8.15
CA LEU A 68 -3.56 9.70 8.50
C LEU A 68 -3.48 9.54 10.02
N GLU A 69 -4.61 9.27 10.65
CA GLU A 69 -4.66 8.90 12.08
C GLU A 69 -4.05 7.51 12.35
N GLY A 70 -3.97 6.67 11.32
CA GLY A 70 -3.58 5.27 11.44
C GLY A 70 -4.74 4.36 11.86
N ILE A 71 -4.50 3.06 11.75
CA ILE A 71 -5.38 1.99 12.21
C ILE A 71 -5.21 1.85 13.72
N ASP A 72 -6.33 1.68 14.45
CA ASP A 72 -6.29 1.43 15.89
C ASP A 72 -5.39 0.21 16.20
N PRO A 73 -4.35 0.34 17.05
CA PRO A 73 -3.48 -0.76 17.45
C PRO A 73 -4.22 -1.98 18.02
N LYS A 74 -5.41 -1.81 18.59
CA LYS A 74 -6.26 -2.92 19.05
C LYS A 74 -6.84 -3.74 17.90
N VAL A 75 -6.96 -3.15 16.71
CA VAL A 75 -7.39 -3.85 15.51
C VAL A 75 -6.25 -4.69 14.96
N ILE A 76 -5.07 -4.09 14.80
CA ILE A 76 -3.86 -4.76 14.33
C ILE A 76 -2.60 -3.95 14.69
N THR A 77 -1.52 -4.68 15.00
CA THR A 77 -0.15 -4.19 15.13
C THR A 77 0.79 -5.09 14.35
N HIS A 78 1.89 -4.54 13.84
CA HIS A 78 2.94 -5.34 13.24
C HIS A 78 3.96 -5.77 14.29
N HIS A 79 4.20 -7.07 14.38
CA HIS A 79 5.22 -7.66 15.24
C HIS A 79 6.35 -8.23 14.39
N ILE A 80 7.59 -7.97 14.81
CA ILE A 80 8.80 -8.45 14.15
C ILE A 80 9.04 -9.93 14.49
N ASN A 81 8.69 -10.35 15.71
CA ASN A 81 8.77 -11.74 16.19
C ASN A 81 10.16 -12.38 16.01
N ILE A 82 11.22 -11.68 16.38
CA ILE A 82 12.60 -12.18 16.27
C ILE A 82 12.76 -13.52 17.00
N ASP A 83 13.42 -14.48 16.37
CA ASP A 83 13.84 -15.72 17.01
C ASP A 83 14.79 -15.41 18.20
N PRO A 84 14.44 -15.76 19.44
CA PRO A 84 15.24 -15.45 20.62
C PRO A 84 16.66 -16.04 20.59
N SER A 85 16.91 -17.06 19.76
CA SER A 85 18.24 -17.67 19.60
C SER A 85 19.19 -16.80 18.75
N ILE A 86 18.66 -15.85 17.98
CA ILE A 86 19.44 -15.03 17.06
C ILE A 86 19.88 -13.74 17.75
N LYS A 87 21.21 -13.53 17.78
CA LYS A 87 21.81 -12.35 18.39
C LYS A 87 21.53 -11.09 17.54
N PRO A 88 21.29 -9.93 18.19
CA PRO A 88 21.17 -8.65 17.48
C PRO A 88 22.39 -8.30 16.65
N VAL A 89 22.13 -7.70 15.48
CA VAL A 89 23.18 -7.26 14.55
C VAL A 89 23.21 -5.74 14.48
N LYS A 90 24.40 -5.17 14.70
CA LYS A 90 24.68 -3.75 14.46
C LYS A 90 25.55 -3.60 13.23
N GLN A 91 24.98 -3.10 12.15
CA GLN A 91 25.73 -2.87 10.92
C GLN A 91 26.71 -1.72 11.08
N LYS A 92 27.91 -1.86 10.50
CA LYS A 92 28.88 -0.76 10.43
C LYS A 92 28.28 0.40 9.62
N LYS A 93 28.33 1.62 10.17
CA LYS A 93 27.83 2.83 9.50
C LYS A 93 28.45 2.97 8.11
N ARG A 94 27.59 3.15 7.10
CA ARG A 94 27.98 3.49 5.73
C ARG A 94 28.26 4.98 5.62
N HIS A 95 29.26 5.32 4.83
CA HIS A 95 29.61 6.70 4.53
C HIS A 95 28.97 7.10 3.20
N PHE A 96 28.27 8.22 3.20
CA PHE A 96 27.73 8.84 2.00
C PHE A 96 28.48 10.14 1.70
N GLY A 97 28.48 10.57 0.44
CA GLY A 97 28.97 11.89 0.08
C GLY A 97 28.01 12.99 0.55
N PRO A 98 28.46 14.26 0.65
CA PRO A 98 27.66 15.37 1.20
C PRO A 98 26.30 15.56 0.53
N GLU A 99 26.19 15.33 -0.77
CA GLU A 99 24.94 15.43 -1.52
C GLU A 99 23.90 14.39 -1.05
N LYS A 100 24.33 13.14 -0.88
CA LYS A 100 23.48 12.04 -0.43
C LYS A 100 23.10 12.18 1.04
N ASP A 101 24.01 12.67 1.88
CA ASP A 101 23.72 12.95 3.28
C ASP A 101 22.66 14.06 3.43
N LYS A 102 22.67 15.10 2.59
CA LYS A 102 21.59 16.10 2.57
C LYS A 102 20.24 15.49 2.23
N ILE A 103 20.19 14.57 1.27
CA ILE A 103 18.95 13.86 0.90
C ILE A 103 18.44 13.03 2.09
N ILE A 104 19.33 12.33 2.79
CA ILE A 104 18.99 11.53 3.97
C ILE A 104 18.47 12.44 5.08
N GLN A 105 19.16 13.56 5.37
CA GLN A 105 18.74 14.51 6.40
C GLN A 105 17.33 15.04 6.15
N VAL A 106 17.06 15.51 4.92
CA VAL A 106 15.74 16.04 4.55
C VAL A 106 14.63 15.00 4.72
N GLU A 107 14.91 13.72 4.49
CA GLU A 107 13.92 12.67 4.70
C GLU A 107 13.75 12.33 6.18
N VAL A 108 14.84 12.29 6.96
CA VAL A 108 14.80 12.11 8.41
C VAL A 108 13.98 13.21 9.07
N ASP A 109 14.21 14.48 8.71
CA ASP A 109 13.47 15.62 9.28
C ASP A 109 11.96 15.50 9.04
N LYS A 110 11.55 15.09 7.83
CA LYS A 110 10.13 14.85 7.51
C LYS A 110 9.53 13.69 8.31
N LEU A 111 10.29 12.62 8.50
CA LEU A 111 9.83 11.46 9.27
C LEU A 111 9.72 11.81 10.76
N MET A 112 10.64 12.61 11.29
CA MET A 112 10.57 13.15 12.65
C MET A 112 9.35 14.08 12.82
N GLU A 113 9.15 15.03 11.90
CA GLU A 113 8.00 15.95 11.92
C GLU A 113 6.66 15.20 11.84
N ALA A 114 6.62 14.09 11.10
CA ALA A 114 5.45 13.22 11.02
C ALA A 114 5.27 12.29 12.24
N GLY A 115 6.23 12.24 13.17
CA GLY A 115 6.23 11.30 14.29
C GLY A 115 6.40 9.83 13.88
N HIS A 116 6.92 9.58 12.67
CA HIS A 116 7.15 8.22 12.18
C HIS A 116 8.45 7.60 12.71
N ILE A 117 9.40 8.43 13.15
CA ILE A 117 10.64 7.97 13.75
C ILE A 117 10.91 8.75 15.03
N GLU A 118 11.66 8.12 15.93
CA GLU A 118 12.09 8.69 17.20
C GLU A 118 13.60 8.47 17.37
N GLU A 119 14.28 9.41 18.04
CA GLU A 119 15.67 9.22 18.44
C GLU A 119 15.78 8.09 19.48
N ILE A 120 16.84 7.28 19.34
CA ILE A 120 17.08 6.15 20.23
C ILE A 120 18.53 6.09 20.66
N GLU A 121 18.72 5.86 21.96
CA GLU A 121 20.00 5.55 22.56
C GLU A 121 20.18 4.04 22.72
N PHE A 122 21.42 3.57 22.59
CA PHE A 122 21.82 2.17 22.79
C PHE A 122 20.97 1.12 22.04
N PRO A 123 20.77 1.25 20.71
CA PRO A 123 19.94 0.31 19.98
C PRO A 123 20.64 -1.06 19.89
N GLU A 124 19.87 -2.15 20.09
CA GLU A 124 20.40 -3.53 20.03
C GLU A 124 20.60 -4.00 18.59
N TRP A 125 19.59 -3.76 17.75
CA TRP A 125 19.66 -3.88 16.30
C TRP A 125 20.14 -2.56 15.71
N LEU A 126 20.81 -2.55 14.56
CA LEU A 126 21.13 -1.30 13.86
C LEU A 126 21.32 -1.55 12.37
N SER A 127 20.42 -0.98 11.56
CA SER A 127 20.48 -1.06 10.09
C SER A 127 21.04 0.21 9.46
N ASN A 128 21.66 0.08 8.29
CA ASN A 128 22.07 1.23 7.49
C ASN A 128 20.92 1.75 6.60
N VAL A 129 20.99 3.04 6.28
CA VAL A 129 20.26 3.61 5.16
C VAL A 129 20.83 3.12 3.83
N ILE A 130 19.96 2.96 2.83
CA ILE A 130 20.29 2.80 1.43
C ILE A 130 19.50 3.81 0.60
N LEU A 131 20.12 4.34 -0.46
CA LEU A 131 19.46 5.26 -1.40
C LEU A 131 19.19 4.52 -2.70
N VAL A 132 17.91 4.46 -3.09
CA VAL A 132 17.46 3.81 -4.33
C VAL A 132 17.02 4.89 -5.32
N PRO A 133 17.48 4.89 -6.58
CA PRO A 133 17.05 5.85 -7.58
C PRO A 133 15.58 5.62 -7.95
N LYS A 134 14.81 6.70 -8.06
CA LYS A 134 13.46 6.70 -8.65
C LYS A 134 13.53 7.17 -10.11
N PRO A 135 12.60 6.71 -10.97
CA PRO A 135 12.35 7.36 -12.26
C PRO A 135 12.13 8.87 -12.06
N GLY A 136 12.79 9.69 -12.88
CA GLY A 136 12.78 11.16 -12.72
C GLY A 136 13.90 11.74 -11.86
N GLY A 137 14.96 10.97 -11.59
CA GLY A 137 16.21 11.47 -10.99
C GLY A 137 16.16 11.73 -9.47
N LYS A 138 15.02 11.50 -8.82
CA LYS A 138 14.88 11.62 -7.36
C LYS A 138 15.40 10.36 -6.66
N TRP A 139 15.86 10.49 -5.43
CA TRP A 139 16.27 9.35 -4.60
C TRP A 139 15.16 8.94 -3.61
N ARG A 140 15.15 7.67 -3.22
CA ARG A 140 14.33 7.12 -2.13
C ARG A 140 15.24 6.64 -1.01
N MET A 141 15.00 7.11 0.22
CA MET A 141 15.58 6.52 1.41
C MET A 141 14.88 5.19 1.71
N CYS A 142 15.64 4.12 1.86
CA CYS A 142 15.19 2.84 2.40
C CYS A 142 16.15 2.40 3.52
N ILE A 143 15.73 1.45 4.34
CA ILE A 143 16.57 0.88 5.39
C ILE A 143 16.93 -0.57 5.04
N ASP A 144 18.18 -0.94 5.25
CA ASP A 144 18.70 -2.28 4.99
C ASP A 144 18.40 -3.23 6.16
N PHE A 145 17.15 -3.73 6.21
CA PHE A 145 16.68 -4.68 7.21
C PHE A 145 17.07 -6.14 6.92
N ARG A 146 18.04 -6.43 6.05
CA ARG A 146 18.37 -7.81 5.67
C ARG A 146 18.72 -8.69 6.88
N ASP A 147 19.51 -8.18 7.82
CA ASP A 147 19.90 -8.94 9.02
C ASP A 147 18.72 -9.13 9.98
N LEU A 148 17.92 -8.07 10.19
CA LEU A 148 16.70 -8.13 10.98
C LEU A 148 15.70 -9.16 10.39
N ASN A 149 15.48 -9.11 9.09
CA ASN A 149 14.57 -10.02 8.38
C ASN A 149 15.01 -11.48 8.41
N LYS A 150 16.33 -11.75 8.39
CA LYS A 150 16.86 -13.11 8.58
C LYS A 150 16.53 -13.65 9.97
N ALA A 151 16.49 -12.77 10.97
CA ALA A 151 16.20 -13.13 12.34
C ALA A 151 14.70 -13.38 12.62
N CYS A 152 13.84 -12.97 11.70
CA CYS A 152 12.40 -13.12 11.84
C CYS A 152 11.93 -14.43 11.18
N PRO A 153 11.15 -15.28 11.84
CA PRO A 153 10.49 -16.41 11.20
C PRO A 153 9.47 -15.90 10.16
N LYS A 154 9.19 -16.74 9.15
CA LYS A 154 8.18 -16.41 8.13
C LYS A 154 6.78 -16.65 8.71
N ASP A 155 5.89 -15.69 8.55
CA ASP A 155 4.45 -15.87 8.80
C ASP A 155 3.82 -16.57 7.59
N PHE A 156 3.13 -17.67 7.81
CA PHE A 156 2.46 -18.47 6.77
C PHE A 156 0.98 -18.12 6.65
N TYR A 157 0.59 -16.89 6.96
CA TYR A 157 -0.77 -16.43 6.73
C TYR A 157 -1.18 -16.65 5.26
N PRO A 158 -2.35 -17.27 4.99
CA PRO A 158 -2.75 -17.60 3.63
C PRO A 158 -3.02 -16.32 2.84
N LEU A 159 -2.35 -16.18 1.69
CA LEU A 159 -2.69 -15.16 0.70
C LEU A 159 -3.74 -15.73 -0.26
N PRO A 160 -4.71 -14.89 -0.71
CA PRO A 160 -5.67 -15.31 -1.72
C PRO A 160 -4.97 -15.76 -3.01
N ARG A 161 -5.56 -16.74 -3.71
CA ARG A 161 -5.09 -17.15 -5.03
C ARG A 161 -5.40 -16.06 -6.05
N ILE A 162 -4.37 -15.60 -6.75
CA ILE A 162 -4.48 -14.54 -7.77
C ILE A 162 -5.48 -14.95 -8.85
N ASP A 163 -5.39 -16.16 -9.38
CA ASP A 163 -6.28 -16.65 -10.45
C ASP A 163 -7.76 -16.54 -10.03
N GLN A 164 -8.10 -16.95 -8.80
CA GLN A 164 -9.47 -16.87 -8.28
C GLN A 164 -9.97 -15.43 -8.11
N LEU A 165 -9.09 -14.51 -7.67
CA LEU A 165 -9.44 -13.10 -7.56
C LEU A 165 -9.70 -12.48 -8.92
N VAL A 166 -8.90 -12.83 -9.91
CA VAL A 166 -9.02 -12.30 -11.27
C VAL A 166 -10.23 -12.90 -11.98
N ASP A 167 -10.42 -14.23 -11.91
CA ASP A 167 -11.58 -14.93 -12.47
C ASP A 167 -12.89 -14.38 -11.90
N SER A 168 -12.96 -14.19 -10.59
CA SER A 168 -14.17 -13.63 -9.96
C SER A 168 -14.42 -12.16 -10.31
N THR A 169 -13.45 -11.48 -10.93
CA THR A 169 -13.58 -10.09 -11.40
C THR A 169 -13.94 -10.03 -12.87
N SER A 170 -13.70 -11.11 -13.62
CA SER A 170 -14.29 -11.30 -14.95
C SER A 170 -15.82 -11.25 -14.87
N GLU A 171 -16.47 -10.85 -15.97
CA GLU A 171 -17.93 -10.64 -16.08
C GLU A 171 -18.52 -9.48 -15.26
N CYS A 172 -17.71 -8.81 -14.41
CA CYS A 172 -18.17 -7.61 -13.73
C CYS A 172 -18.29 -6.45 -14.72
N LYS A 173 -19.37 -5.68 -14.60
CA LYS A 173 -19.67 -4.56 -15.50
C LYS A 173 -18.97 -3.27 -15.09
N LEU A 174 -18.71 -3.12 -13.79
CA LEU A 174 -18.11 -1.93 -13.24
C LEU A 174 -17.18 -2.27 -12.08
N LEU A 175 -16.02 -1.63 -12.06
CA LEU A 175 -14.95 -1.83 -11.10
C LEU A 175 -14.57 -0.48 -10.48
N SER A 176 -14.22 -0.48 -9.20
CA SER A 176 -13.56 0.65 -8.55
C SER A 176 -12.25 0.19 -7.95
N MET A 177 -11.16 0.73 -8.47
CA MET A 177 -9.78 0.40 -8.13
C MET A 177 -9.28 1.36 -7.05
N MET A 178 -8.87 0.84 -5.91
CA MET A 178 -8.53 1.63 -4.73
C MET A 178 -7.08 1.38 -4.29
N ASP A 179 -6.39 2.45 -3.91
CA ASP A 179 -5.01 2.42 -3.39
C ASP A 179 -5.00 3.13 -2.03
N ALA A 180 -4.54 2.44 -0.99
CA ALA A 180 -4.43 3.02 0.36
C ALA A 180 -3.25 4.01 0.45
N SER A 181 -3.48 5.18 1.04
CA SER A 181 -2.46 6.21 1.18
C SER A 181 -1.42 5.82 2.23
N GLN A 182 -0.13 5.85 1.89
CA GLN A 182 0.97 5.44 2.79
C GLN A 182 0.71 4.10 3.52
N ARG A 183 0.00 3.17 2.87
CA ARG A 183 -0.58 1.93 3.43
C ARG A 183 0.12 1.30 4.65
N TYR A 184 1.43 1.14 4.63
CA TYR A 184 2.17 0.48 5.71
C TYR A 184 2.29 1.39 6.94
N HIS A 185 2.50 2.69 6.75
CA HIS A 185 2.62 3.67 7.84
C HIS A 185 1.31 3.84 8.61
N GLN A 186 0.17 3.39 8.06
CA GLN A 186 -1.10 3.39 8.80
C GLN A 186 -1.17 2.28 9.86
N ILE A 187 -0.27 1.28 9.85
CA ILE A 187 -0.22 0.21 10.86
C ILE A 187 0.95 0.49 11.80
N MET A 188 0.71 0.51 13.11
CA MET A 188 1.77 0.72 14.09
C MET A 188 2.61 -0.54 14.32
N LEU A 189 3.91 -0.36 14.59
CA LEU A 189 4.71 -1.43 15.19
C LEU A 189 4.26 -1.66 16.63
N ALA A 190 4.44 -2.89 17.11
CA ALA A 190 4.33 -3.14 18.54
C ALA A 190 5.37 -2.29 19.30
N PRO A 191 5.02 -1.63 20.42
CA PRO A 191 5.94 -0.73 21.13
C PRO A 191 7.29 -1.37 21.50
N GLU A 192 7.27 -2.65 21.87
CA GLU A 192 8.45 -3.45 22.18
C GLU A 192 9.34 -3.74 20.96
N ASP A 193 8.78 -3.66 19.75
CA ASP A 193 9.46 -3.94 18.48
C ASP A 193 10.00 -2.68 17.82
N CYS A 194 9.50 -1.48 18.13
CA CYS A 194 9.97 -0.21 17.55
C CYS A 194 11.50 -0.10 17.63
N LYS A 195 12.08 -0.34 18.81
CA LYS A 195 13.54 -0.27 19.05
C LYS A 195 14.38 -1.23 18.19
N LYS A 196 13.77 -2.32 17.70
CA LYS A 196 14.42 -3.31 16.84
C LYS A 196 14.49 -2.83 15.38
N VAL A 197 13.60 -1.91 15.00
CA VAL A 197 13.50 -1.29 13.69
C VAL A 197 14.30 0.02 13.68
N SER A 198 15.55 -0.07 14.11
CA SER A 198 16.48 1.06 14.27
C SER A 198 17.43 1.19 13.09
N PHE A 199 17.84 2.42 12.80
CA PHE A 199 18.78 2.73 11.75
C PHE A 199 19.74 3.86 12.11
N ILE A 200 20.87 3.91 11.41
CA ILE A 200 21.93 4.91 11.62
C ILE A 200 22.08 5.84 10.42
N THR A 201 22.24 7.13 10.69
CA THR A 201 22.55 8.18 9.71
C THR A 201 23.77 9.00 10.14
N SER A 202 24.08 10.06 9.39
CA SER A 202 25.06 11.06 9.81
C SER A 202 24.59 11.95 10.95
N ALA A 203 23.27 12.07 11.16
CA ALA A 203 22.66 12.90 12.19
C ALA A 203 22.51 12.19 13.54
N GLY A 204 22.33 10.86 13.52
CA GLY A 204 22.07 10.10 14.74
C GLY A 204 21.53 8.70 14.47
N THR A 205 20.99 8.11 15.53
CA THR A 205 20.31 6.81 15.49
C THR A 205 18.84 6.99 15.81
N PHE A 206 18.00 6.38 14.99
CA PHE A 206 16.55 6.53 15.07
C PHE A 206 15.89 5.16 15.00
N CYS A 207 14.67 5.03 15.51
CA CYS A 207 13.82 3.86 15.28
C CYS A 207 12.47 4.27 14.67
N TYR A 208 11.87 3.36 13.90
CA TYR A 208 10.53 3.57 13.37
C TYR A 208 9.46 3.22 14.40
N VAL A 209 8.37 4.00 14.40
CA VAL A 209 7.17 3.77 15.20
C VAL A 209 6.07 3.06 14.39
N PRO A 210 5.79 3.43 13.12
CA PRO A 210 4.87 2.69 12.29
C PRO A 210 5.58 1.62 11.46
N MET A 211 4.80 0.66 10.98
CA MET A 211 5.24 -0.36 10.04
C MET A 211 5.68 0.30 8.73
N LEU A 212 6.75 -0.22 8.13
CA LEU A 212 7.34 0.32 6.91
C LEU A 212 7.72 -0.76 5.92
N PHE A 213 7.97 -0.34 4.69
CA PHE A 213 8.44 -1.22 3.63
C PHE A 213 9.83 -1.79 3.95
N GLY A 214 10.06 -3.03 3.53
CA GLY A 214 11.35 -3.71 3.69
C GLY A 214 11.44 -4.60 4.92
N LEU A 215 10.46 -4.55 5.84
CA LEU A 215 10.33 -5.53 6.91
C LEU A 215 9.67 -6.82 6.42
N LYS A 216 10.13 -7.96 6.95
CA LYS A 216 9.53 -9.27 6.70
C LYS A 216 8.10 -9.32 7.24
N ASN A 217 7.24 -10.12 6.60
CA ASN A 217 5.83 -10.33 7.01
C ASN A 217 4.92 -9.08 6.96
N THR A 218 5.38 -7.94 6.46
CA THR A 218 4.53 -6.74 6.27
C THR A 218 3.31 -7.03 5.38
N GLY A 219 3.51 -7.79 4.31
CA GLY A 219 2.43 -8.22 3.42
C GLY A 219 1.39 -9.09 4.13
N THR A 220 1.81 -10.00 5.03
CA THR A 220 0.86 -10.86 5.76
C THR A 220 0.09 -10.09 6.82
N THR A 221 0.76 -9.17 7.54
CA THR A 221 0.07 -8.24 8.46
C THR A 221 -0.96 -7.40 7.71
N TYR A 222 -0.58 -6.84 6.55
CA TYR A 222 -1.51 -6.04 5.76
C TYR A 222 -2.67 -6.88 5.20
N GLN A 223 -2.42 -8.12 4.76
CA GLN A 223 -3.49 -9.04 4.34
C GLN A 223 -4.47 -9.33 5.49
N ARG A 224 -3.97 -9.63 6.69
CA ARG A 224 -4.82 -9.83 7.89
C ARG A 224 -5.71 -8.62 8.17
N LEU A 225 -5.19 -7.41 7.97
CA LEU A 225 -5.97 -6.18 8.12
C LEU A 225 -7.10 -6.13 7.08
N VAL A 226 -6.79 -6.24 5.78
CA VAL A 226 -7.82 -6.11 4.73
C VAL A 226 -8.85 -7.24 4.82
N ASP A 227 -8.44 -8.45 5.21
CA ASP A 227 -9.36 -9.57 5.48
C ASP A 227 -10.32 -9.24 6.64
N LYS A 228 -9.84 -8.57 7.68
CA LYS A 228 -10.66 -8.13 8.82
C LYS A 228 -11.60 -6.99 8.45
N ILE A 229 -11.14 -6.05 7.63
CA ILE A 229 -11.95 -4.91 7.14
C ILE A 229 -13.09 -5.42 6.26
N PHE A 230 -12.77 -6.26 5.27
CA PHE A 230 -13.69 -6.64 4.20
C PHE A 230 -14.27 -8.05 4.35
N ARG A 231 -14.15 -8.68 5.52
CA ARG A 231 -14.66 -10.03 5.78
C ARG A 231 -16.06 -10.34 5.19
N PRO A 232 -17.09 -9.47 5.32
CA PRO A 232 -18.42 -9.73 4.75
C PRO A 232 -18.54 -9.46 3.24
N GLN A 233 -17.51 -8.86 2.63
CA GLN A 233 -17.48 -8.39 1.25
C GLN A 233 -16.55 -9.22 0.36
N ILE A 234 -15.55 -9.87 0.94
CA ILE A 234 -14.61 -10.76 0.23
C ILE A 234 -15.37 -11.89 -0.44
N GLY A 235 -15.11 -12.09 -1.73
CA GLY A 235 -15.77 -13.09 -2.57
C GLY A 235 -17.14 -12.65 -3.12
N ARG A 236 -17.72 -11.54 -2.63
CA ARG A 236 -18.97 -10.97 -3.15
C ARG A 236 -18.70 -9.78 -4.07
N ASN A 237 -18.33 -8.64 -3.48
CA ASN A 237 -18.16 -7.36 -4.18
C ASN A 237 -16.76 -6.76 -3.99
N VAL A 238 -15.90 -7.36 -3.16
CA VAL A 238 -14.53 -6.88 -2.93
C VAL A 238 -13.51 -7.98 -3.28
N GLY A 239 -12.49 -7.57 -4.03
CA GLY A 239 -11.26 -8.33 -4.24
C GLY A 239 -10.09 -7.60 -3.60
N VAL A 240 -9.37 -8.27 -2.70
CA VAL A 240 -8.18 -7.71 -2.05
C VAL A 240 -7.02 -8.66 -2.12
N TYR A 241 -5.85 -8.13 -2.44
CA TYR A 241 -4.59 -8.83 -2.36
C TYR A 241 -3.54 -7.85 -1.85
N VAL A 242 -3.15 -8.00 -0.59
CA VAL A 242 -2.27 -7.08 0.13
C VAL A 242 -2.77 -5.64 -0.09
N ASP A 243 -2.04 -4.82 -0.85
CA ASP A 243 -2.34 -3.42 -1.08
C ASP A 243 -3.24 -3.12 -2.28
N ASP A 244 -3.46 -4.10 -3.14
CA ASP A 244 -4.30 -3.96 -4.33
C ASP A 244 -5.75 -4.31 -3.94
N MET A 245 -6.61 -3.28 -3.88
CA MET A 245 -8.02 -3.40 -3.52
C MET A 245 -8.92 -3.02 -4.69
N LEU A 246 -9.97 -3.81 -4.92
CA LEU A 246 -10.99 -3.54 -5.93
C LEU A 246 -12.39 -3.76 -5.37
N VAL A 247 -13.32 -2.89 -5.73
CA VAL A 247 -14.75 -3.13 -5.64
C VAL A 247 -15.25 -3.53 -7.03
N LYS A 248 -16.09 -4.55 -7.10
CA LYS A 248 -16.63 -5.09 -8.35
C LYS A 248 -18.12 -5.36 -8.23
N SER A 249 -18.82 -5.07 -9.32
CA SER A 249 -20.26 -5.28 -9.38
C SER A 249 -20.65 -5.89 -10.71
N LYS A 250 -21.49 -6.95 -10.66
CA LYS A 250 -22.02 -7.63 -11.85
C LYS A 250 -23.02 -6.78 -12.62
N ARG A 251 -23.72 -5.88 -11.92
CA ARG A 251 -24.67 -4.91 -12.51
C ARG A 251 -24.21 -3.50 -12.20
N VAL A 252 -24.39 -2.60 -13.16
CA VAL A 252 -24.03 -1.18 -13.02
C VAL A 252 -24.80 -0.53 -11.86
N GLY A 253 -26.11 -0.82 -11.73
CA GLY A 253 -26.96 -0.25 -10.69
C GLY A 253 -26.64 -0.70 -9.26
N ASP A 254 -25.88 -1.79 -9.09
CA ASP A 254 -25.49 -2.27 -7.75
C ASP A 254 -24.21 -1.55 -7.26
N HIS A 255 -23.44 -0.95 -8.17
CA HIS A 255 -22.07 -0.52 -7.89
C HIS A 255 -21.95 0.59 -6.86
N VAL A 256 -22.90 1.52 -6.86
CA VAL A 256 -22.89 2.64 -5.90
C VAL A 256 -23.13 2.10 -4.48
N ALA A 257 -24.03 1.13 -4.33
CA ALA A 257 -24.29 0.48 -3.04
C ALA A 257 -23.09 -0.35 -2.57
N ASP A 258 -22.48 -1.13 -3.46
CA ASP A 258 -21.27 -1.90 -3.16
C ASP A 258 -20.09 -0.99 -2.76
N LEU A 259 -19.94 0.14 -3.45
CA LEU A 259 -18.93 1.14 -3.14
C LEU A 259 -19.21 1.80 -1.78
N GLU A 260 -20.44 2.23 -1.51
CA GLU A 260 -20.82 2.87 -0.25
C GLU A 260 -20.64 1.94 0.96
N GLU A 261 -20.95 0.64 0.81
CA GLU A 261 -20.64 -0.39 1.81
C GLU A 261 -19.13 -0.46 2.08
N THR A 262 -18.33 -0.52 1.02
CA THR A 262 -16.86 -0.61 1.10
C THR A 262 -16.26 0.63 1.77
N LEU A 263 -16.70 1.83 1.38
CA LEU A 263 -16.24 3.09 1.97
C LEU A 263 -16.61 3.19 3.45
N SER A 264 -17.78 2.66 3.83
CA SER A 264 -18.19 2.57 5.24
C SER A 264 -17.29 1.63 6.05
N SER A 265 -16.91 0.48 5.48
CA SER A 265 -15.93 -0.44 6.08
C SER A 265 -14.56 0.24 6.27
N LEU A 266 -14.06 0.95 5.25
CA LEU A 266 -12.81 1.72 5.33
C LEU A 266 -12.84 2.77 6.44
N ARG A 267 -13.93 3.56 6.51
CA ARG A 267 -14.15 4.58 7.54
C ARG A 267 -14.12 3.97 8.95
N LYS A 268 -14.83 2.85 9.15
CA LYS A 268 -14.91 2.17 10.45
C LYS A 268 -13.53 1.80 10.99
N TYR A 269 -12.61 1.38 10.12
CA TYR A 269 -11.26 0.98 10.50
C TYR A 269 -10.21 2.08 10.29
N ARG A 270 -10.62 3.29 9.86
CA ARG A 270 -9.77 4.46 9.59
C ARG A 270 -8.72 4.24 8.50
N LEU A 271 -8.95 3.28 7.59
CA LEU A 271 -8.04 3.07 6.46
C LEU A 271 -8.31 4.14 5.39
N LYS A 272 -7.35 5.04 5.18
CA LYS A 272 -7.47 6.14 4.21
C LYS A 272 -6.97 5.77 2.81
N LEU A 273 -7.67 6.24 1.79
CA LEU A 273 -7.31 6.08 0.38
C LEU A 273 -6.47 7.23 -0.15
N ASN A 274 -5.66 6.96 -1.18
CA ASN A 274 -4.96 7.96 -1.97
C ASN A 274 -5.84 8.39 -3.16
N PRO A 275 -6.40 9.61 -3.14
CA PRO A 275 -7.37 10.04 -4.15
C PRO A 275 -6.78 10.08 -5.57
N SER A 276 -5.50 10.43 -5.72
CA SER A 276 -4.80 10.50 -7.01
C SER A 276 -4.49 9.14 -7.63
N LYS A 277 -4.51 8.06 -6.82
CA LYS A 277 -4.20 6.69 -7.25
C LYS A 277 -5.41 5.79 -7.33
N CYS A 278 -6.56 6.21 -6.82
CA CYS A 278 -7.82 5.52 -7.02
C CYS A 278 -8.37 5.78 -8.43
N ALA A 279 -9.23 4.89 -8.92
CA ALA A 279 -10.02 5.06 -10.13
C ALA A 279 -11.39 4.39 -9.91
N PHE A 280 -12.47 5.18 -9.93
CA PHE A 280 -13.80 4.68 -9.60
C PHE A 280 -14.68 4.51 -10.84
N GLY A 281 -15.46 3.44 -10.88
CA GLY A 281 -16.44 3.23 -11.94
C GLY A 281 -15.83 2.99 -13.33
N VAL A 282 -14.83 2.12 -13.44
CA VAL A 282 -14.19 1.77 -14.71
C VAL A 282 -14.70 0.42 -15.23
N ARG A 283 -14.75 0.23 -16.55
CA ARG A 283 -15.20 -1.05 -17.14
C ARG A 283 -14.15 -2.15 -17.17
N GLY A 284 -12.90 -1.79 -16.86
CA GLY A 284 -11.77 -2.70 -16.85
C GLY A 284 -10.50 -2.02 -16.40
N GLY A 285 -9.49 -2.83 -16.13
CA GLY A 285 -8.16 -2.38 -15.78
C GLY A 285 -7.23 -3.51 -15.40
N ARG A 286 -5.94 -3.21 -15.36
CA ARG A 286 -4.91 -4.02 -14.78
C ARG A 286 -5.18 -4.22 -13.29
N PHE A 287 -5.26 -5.46 -12.85
CA PHE A 287 -5.31 -5.87 -11.45
C PHE A 287 -4.31 -7.02 -11.25
N LEU A 288 -3.42 -6.92 -10.26
CA LEU A 288 -2.37 -7.91 -10.01
C LEU A 288 -1.50 -8.24 -11.25
N GLY A 289 -1.24 -7.23 -12.09
CA GLY A 289 -0.45 -7.38 -13.31
C GLY A 289 -1.19 -8.00 -14.52
N LEU A 290 -2.45 -8.40 -14.37
CA LEU A 290 -3.30 -8.96 -15.41
C LEU A 290 -4.35 -7.94 -15.86
N MET A 291 -4.64 -7.85 -17.16
CA MET A 291 -5.70 -6.95 -17.65
C MET A 291 -7.05 -7.62 -17.44
N VAL A 292 -7.92 -6.98 -16.66
CA VAL A 292 -9.26 -7.49 -16.36
C VAL A 292 -10.28 -6.61 -17.05
N THR A 293 -11.05 -7.18 -17.97
CA THR A 293 -12.14 -6.48 -18.66
C THR A 293 -13.44 -7.26 -18.48
N GLN A 294 -14.57 -6.67 -18.87
CA GLN A 294 -15.85 -7.39 -18.93
C GLN A 294 -15.77 -8.66 -19.80
N ARG A 295 -14.85 -8.70 -20.78
CA ARG A 295 -14.66 -9.84 -21.71
C ARG A 295 -13.78 -10.95 -21.14
N GLY A 296 -13.19 -10.75 -19.97
CA GLY A 296 -12.32 -11.72 -19.31
C GLY A 296 -10.92 -11.18 -19.00
N ILE A 297 -9.98 -12.11 -18.88
CA ILE A 297 -8.56 -11.82 -18.62
C ILE A 297 -7.86 -11.68 -19.96
N GLU A 298 -7.31 -10.50 -20.23
CA GLU A 298 -6.55 -10.24 -21.44
C GLU A 298 -5.05 -10.26 -21.13
N ALA A 299 -4.26 -10.82 -22.06
CA ALA A 299 -2.81 -10.76 -21.97
C ALA A 299 -2.38 -9.29 -22.01
N ASN A 300 -1.56 -8.90 -21.05
CA ASN A 300 -1.06 -7.53 -20.96
C ASN A 300 -0.29 -7.16 -22.26
N PRO A 301 -0.74 -6.15 -23.04
CA PRO A 301 -0.08 -5.77 -24.28
C PRO A 301 1.39 -5.37 -24.06
N SER A 302 1.74 -4.83 -22.89
CA SER A 302 3.11 -4.43 -22.57
C SER A 302 4.06 -5.61 -22.25
N ARG A 303 3.54 -6.84 -22.14
CA ARG A 303 4.33 -8.08 -22.00
C ARG A 303 4.46 -8.85 -23.31
N LEU A 304 3.73 -8.46 -24.36
CA LEU A 304 3.91 -8.98 -25.71
C LEU A 304 5.08 -8.25 -26.38
N LYS A 305 6.31 -8.57 -25.97
CA LYS A 305 7.47 -8.28 -26.82
C LYS A 305 7.60 -9.44 -27.82
N PRO A 306 7.63 -9.19 -29.14
CA PRO A 306 8.11 -10.19 -30.08
C PRO A 306 9.54 -10.59 -29.68
N PHE A 307 9.85 -11.88 -29.82
CA PHE A 307 11.18 -12.44 -29.62
C PHE A 307 12.26 -11.66 -30.39
#